data_AF-A0A4S2KAZ0-F1
#
_entry.id   AF-A0A4S2KAZ0-F1
#
_cell.length_a   1.000
_cell.length_b   1.000
_cell.length_c   1.000
_cell.angle_alpha   90.00
_cell.angle_beta   90.00
_cell.angle_gamma   90.00
#
_symmetry.space_group_name_H-M   'P 1'
#
loop_
_entity.id
_entity.type
_entity.pdbx_description
1 polymer ?
#
loop_
_entity_poly.entity_id
_entity_poly.type
_entity_poly.pdbx_seq_one_letter_code
_entity_poly.pdbx_strand_id
1 'polypeptide(L)'
;MPRRRNGEIPLPEGWDVAQDFDGKVYFIDHNTRKTTWIDPRDRFTKPQSFADCIGNELPIGWEEAYDKHVGAYYINHMLQTTQLEDPRQEWRTIQENMLREYVKTAHDVLEVSNRKQLIINFFA
;
A
#
# COMPACT_ATOMS: atom_id res chain seq x y z
N MET A 1 -7.74 -21.70 -1.14
CA MET A 1 -9.17 -21.42 -0.93
C MET A 1 -9.47 -20.06 -1.58
N PRO A 2 -10.51 -19.92 -2.42
CA PRO A 2 -10.81 -18.61 -3.01
C PRO A 2 -11.42 -17.71 -1.92
N ARG A 3 -10.83 -16.51 -1.75
CA ARG A 3 -11.27 -15.55 -0.73
C ARG A 3 -12.69 -15.06 -1.04
N ARG A 4 -13.55 -15.05 -0.01
CA ARG A 4 -14.96 -14.67 -0.13
C ARG A 4 -15.04 -13.22 -0.58
N ARG A 5 -15.54 -13.00 -1.81
CA ARG A 5 -15.88 -11.67 -2.32
C ARG A 5 -16.95 -11.07 -1.40
N ASN A 6 -16.84 -9.77 -1.12
CA ASN A 6 -17.59 -8.89 -0.21
C ASN A 6 -19.14 -9.04 -0.12
N GLY A 7 -19.77 -10.00 -0.80
CA GLY A 7 -21.21 -10.24 -0.81
C GLY A 7 -21.83 -10.77 0.49
N GLU A 8 -21.03 -11.07 1.52
CA GLU A 8 -21.54 -11.48 2.84
C GLU A 8 -21.71 -10.30 3.82
N ILE A 9 -21.07 -9.15 3.55
CA ILE A 9 -21.13 -7.97 4.44
C ILE A 9 -22.11 -6.96 3.82
N PRO A 10 -23.19 -6.57 4.53
CA PRO A 10 -24.10 -5.54 4.03
C PRO A 10 -23.38 -4.19 3.90
N LEU A 11 -23.87 -3.33 3.00
CA LEU A 11 -23.38 -1.96 2.92
C LEU A 11 -23.70 -1.21 4.22
N PRO A 12 -22.82 -0.29 4.67
CA PRO A 12 -23.13 0.56 5.81
C PRO A 12 -24.35 1.44 5.53
N GLU A 13 -24.97 1.96 6.59
CA GLU A 13 -26.13 2.84 6.46
C GLU A 13 -25.80 4.10 5.63
N GLY A 14 -26.72 4.46 4.72
CA GLY A 14 -26.54 5.59 3.80
C GLY A 14 -25.60 5.31 2.63
N TRP A 15 -25.17 4.06 2.41
CA TRP A 15 -24.41 3.67 1.23
C TRP A 15 -25.27 2.91 0.22
N ASP A 16 -25.10 3.25 -1.05
CA ASP A 16 -25.67 2.53 -2.19
C ASP A 16 -24.59 2.08 -3.18
N VAL A 17 -24.98 1.15 -4.05
CA VAL A 17 -24.14 0.63 -5.13
C VAL A 17 -24.79 0.92 -6.48
N ALA A 18 -23.98 1.35 -7.44
CA ALA A 18 -24.41 1.59 -8.81
C ALA A 18 -23.34 1.12 -9.80
N GLN A 19 -23.70 1.07 -11.07
CA GLN A 19 -22.79 0.73 -12.17
C GLN A 19 -22.72 1.90 -13.15
N ASP A 20 -21.53 2.14 -13.68
CA ASP A 20 -21.33 3.08 -14.78
C ASP A 20 -21.72 2.45 -16.14
N PHE A 21 -21.55 3.22 -17.22
CA PHE A 21 -21.85 2.75 -18.58
C PHE A 21 -20.96 1.60 -19.05
N ASP A 22 -19.76 1.48 -18.48
CA ASP A 22 -18.79 0.42 -18.76
C ASP A 22 -19.00 -0.81 -17.86
N GLY A 23 -20.02 -0.79 -16.99
CA GLY A 23 -20.35 -1.85 -16.05
C GLY A 23 -19.46 -1.90 -14.81
N LYS A 24 -18.56 -0.94 -14.61
CA LYS A 24 -17.77 -0.82 -13.38
C LYS A 24 -18.67 -0.37 -12.23
N VAL A 25 -18.52 -1.07 -11.11
CA VAL A 25 -19.27 -0.79 -9.89
C VAL A 25 -18.64 0.39 -9.16
N TYR A 26 -19.46 1.34 -8.75
CA TYR A 26 -19.09 2.42 -7.84
C TYR A 26 -20.07 2.51 -6.67
N PHE A 27 -19.64 3.17 -5.61
CA PHE A 27 -20.39 3.30 -4.36
C PHE A 27 -20.80 4.76 -4.15
N ILE A 28 -22.01 4.94 -3.64
CA ILE A 28 -22.62 6.24 -3.39
C ILE A 28 -22.78 6.39 -1.89
N ASP A 29 -22.13 7.39 -1.30
CA ASP A 29 -22.31 7.77 0.10
C ASP A 29 -23.32 8.92 0.18
N HIS A 30 -24.55 8.62 0.59
CA HIS A 30 -25.62 9.60 0.78
C HIS A 30 -25.39 10.52 1.98
N ASN A 31 -24.60 10.09 2.96
CA ASN A 31 -24.30 10.90 4.14
C ASN A 31 -23.43 12.10 3.75
N THR A 32 -22.42 11.87 2.91
CA THR A 32 -21.51 12.93 2.41
C THR A 32 -21.89 13.46 1.04
N ARG A 33 -22.87 12.84 0.36
CA ARG A 33 -23.31 13.12 -1.00
C ARG A 33 -22.15 13.03 -2.01
N LYS A 34 -21.35 11.98 -1.88
CA LYS A 34 -20.18 11.71 -2.73
C LYS A 34 -20.26 10.33 -3.35
N THR A 35 -19.56 10.16 -4.47
CA THR A 35 -19.35 8.85 -5.10
C THR A 35 -17.89 8.46 -5.01
N THR A 36 -17.63 7.16 -4.97
CA THR A 36 -16.28 6.60 -4.84
C THR A 36 -16.17 5.24 -5.51
N TRP A 37 -14.99 4.92 -6.01
CA TRP A 37 -14.63 3.59 -6.53
C TRP A 37 -14.23 2.61 -5.43
N ILE A 38 -14.11 3.08 -4.19
CA ILE A 38 -13.68 2.29 -3.04
C ILE A 38 -14.90 1.71 -2.33
N ASP A 39 -14.97 0.39 -2.23
CA ASP A 39 -16.01 -0.28 -1.45
C ASP A 39 -15.86 0.09 0.04
N PRO A 40 -16.88 0.68 0.69
CA PRO A 40 -16.79 1.03 2.11
C PRO A 40 -16.51 -0.17 3.02
N ARG A 41 -16.81 -1.40 2.54
CA ARG A 41 -16.56 -2.65 3.26
C ARG A 41 -15.11 -3.11 3.15
N ASP A 42 -14.35 -2.62 2.18
CA ASP A 42 -12.94 -2.97 2.01
C ASP A 42 -12.10 -2.59 3.23
N ARG A 43 -12.56 -1.63 4.05
CA ARG A 43 -11.91 -1.29 5.33
C ARG A 43 -11.78 -2.48 6.28
N PHE A 44 -12.66 -3.48 6.16
CA PHE A 44 -12.67 -4.66 7.02
C PHE A 44 -12.01 -5.88 6.38
N THR A 45 -11.83 -5.89 5.05
CA THR A 45 -11.37 -7.06 4.30
C THR A 45 -10.02 -6.87 3.62
N LYS A 46 -9.62 -5.63 3.32
CA LYS A 46 -8.34 -5.30 2.69
C LYS A 46 -7.30 -4.83 3.72
N PRO A 47 -6.00 -5.05 3.42
CA PRO A 47 -4.92 -4.50 4.23
C PRO A 47 -4.96 -2.97 4.24
N GLN A 48 -4.71 -2.38 5.41
CA GLN A 48 -4.70 -0.93 5.61
C GLN A 48 -3.40 -0.29 5.09
N SER A 49 -2.32 -1.07 5.07
CA SER A 49 -1.01 -0.62 4.59
C SER A 49 -0.35 -1.67 3.70
N PHE A 50 0.67 -1.24 2.95
CA PHE A 50 1.49 -2.16 2.17
C PHE A 50 2.22 -3.21 3.03
N ALA A 51 2.45 -2.93 4.32
CA ALA A 51 3.08 -3.88 5.23
C ALA A 51 2.19 -5.08 5.55
N ASP A 52 0.87 -4.88 5.48
CA ASP A 52 -0.13 -5.91 5.80
C ASP A 52 -0.54 -6.74 4.56
N CYS A 53 -0.03 -6.39 3.38
CA CYS A 53 -0.35 -7.10 2.14
C CYS A 53 0.23 -8.51 2.15
N ILE A 54 -0.62 -9.51 1.87
CA ILE A 54 -0.22 -10.91 1.75
C ILE A 54 -0.45 -11.38 0.32
N GLY A 55 0.60 -11.90 -0.32
CA GLY A 55 0.53 -12.42 -1.68
C GLY A 55 0.19 -11.33 -2.69
N ASN A 56 -0.90 -11.52 -3.43
CA ASN A 56 -1.30 -10.63 -4.53
C ASN A 56 -2.31 -9.56 -4.11
N GLU A 57 -2.58 -9.40 -2.82
CA GLU A 57 -3.47 -8.35 -2.34
C GLU A 57 -2.85 -6.96 -2.40
N LEU A 58 -3.70 -5.99 -2.72
CA LEU A 58 -3.37 -4.57 -2.71
C LEU A 58 -4.07 -3.90 -1.51
N PRO A 59 -3.48 -2.84 -0.95
CA PRO A 59 -4.11 -2.08 0.13
C PRO A 59 -5.45 -1.48 -0.28
N ILE A 60 -6.22 -1.04 0.72
CA ILE A 60 -7.44 -0.27 0.47
C ILE A 60 -7.17 0.92 -0.47
N GLY A 61 -8.09 1.14 -1.42
CA GLY A 61 -7.97 2.19 -2.42
C GLY A 61 -7.09 1.87 -3.63
N TRP A 62 -6.36 0.76 -3.61
CA TRP A 62 -5.61 0.29 -4.77
C TRP A 62 -6.38 -0.78 -5.57
N GLU A 63 -6.30 -0.68 -6.89
CA GLU A 63 -6.88 -1.62 -7.85
C GLU A 63 -5.83 -2.02 -8.89
N GLU A 64 -5.79 -3.31 -9.22
CA GLU A 64 -5.06 -3.83 -10.38
C GLU A 64 -6.01 -3.84 -11.58
N ALA A 65 -5.63 -3.15 -12.64
CA ALA A 65 -6.36 -3.08 -13.88
C ALA A 65 -5.51 -3.62 -15.04
N TYR A 66 -6.17 -3.99 -16.14
CA TYR A 66 -5.50 -4.54 -17.31
C TYR A 66 -5.89 -3.77 -18.57
N ASP A 67 -4.89 -3.33 -19.33
CA ASP A 67 -5.06 -2.81 -20.68
C ASP A 67 -4.35 -3.72 -21.68
N LYS A 68 -4.94 -3.92 -22.86
CA LYS A 68 -4.40 -4.84 -23.88
C LYS A 68 -3.05 -4.43 -24.45
N HIS A 69 -2.71 -3.15 -24.44
CA HIS A 69 -1.44 -2.64 -24.99
C HIS A 69 -0.38 -2.49 -23.92
N VAL A 70 -0.78 -2.07 -22.72
CA VAL A 70 0.13 -1.76 -21.62
C VAL A 70 0.38 -2.96 -20.71
N GLY A 71 -0.60 -3.86 -20.60
CA GLY A 71 -0.60 -4.97 -19.64
C GLY A 71 -1.26 -4.58 -18.33
N ALA A 72 -0.82 -5.21 -17.23
CA ALA A 72 -1.29 -4.90 -15.89
C ALA A 72 -0.75 -3.54 -15.43
N TYR A 73 -1.62 -2.71 -14.87
CA TYR A 73 -1.28 -1.42 -14.28
C TYR A 73 -2.07 -1.21 -12.99
N TYR A 74 -1.64 -0.27 -12.16
CA TYR A 74 -2.17 -0.06 -10.82
C TYR A 74 -2.83 1.32 -10.74
N ILE A 75 -4.02 1.34 -10.14
CA ILE A 75 -4.83 2.55 -9.94
C ILE A 75 -4.92 2.82 -8.45
N ASN A 76 -4.61 4.04 -8.05
CA ASN A 76 -4.83 4.54 -6.70
C ASN A 76 -6.04 5.47 -6.68
N HIS A 77 -7.16 4.99 -6.16
CA HIS A 77 -8.42 5.72 -6.08
C HIS A 77 -8.41 6.83 -5.02
N MET A 78 -7.51 6.77 -4.04
CA MET A 78 -7.37 7.79 -3.00
C MET A 78 -6.64 9.01 -3.52
N LEU A 79 -5.58 8.80 -4.31
CA LEU A 79 -4.76 9.86 -4.91
C LEU A 79 -5.18 10.21 -6.34
N GLN A 80 -6.10 9.44 -6.93
CA GLN A 80 -6.54 9.55 -8.32
C GLN A 80 -5.37 9.47 -9.32
N THR A 81 -4.43 8.56 -9.05
CA THR A 81 -3.23 8.34 -9.89
C THR A 81 -3.21 6.94 -10.48
N THR A 82 -2.47 6.77 -11.58
CA THR A 82 -2.20 5.47 -12.19
C THR A 82 -0.69 5.30 -12.40
N GLN A 83 -0.21 4.07 -12.32
CA GLN A 83 1.20 3.72 -12.51
C GLN A 83 1.34 2.30 -13.10
N LEU A 84 2.47 2.01 -13.74
CA LEU A 84 2.74 0.69 -14.32
C LEU A 84 3.37 -0.25 -13.28
N GLU A 85 4.15 0.34 -12.39
CA GLU A 85 4.98 -0.31 -11.40
C GLU A 85 4.14 -0.78 -10.22
N ASP A 86 4.39 -2.01 -9.76
CA ASP A 86 3.69 -2.56 -8.60
C ASP A 86 4.03 -1.74 -7.34
N PRO A 87 3.04 -1.07 -6.72
CA PRO A 87 3.28 -0.20 -5.57
C PRO A 87 3.80 -0.98 -4.35
N ARG A 88 3.58 -2.29 -4.28
CA ARG A 88 4.17 -3.15 -3.25
C ARG A 88 5.67 -3.33 -3.43
N GLN A 89 6.12 -3.37 -4.69
CA GLN A 89 7.54 -3.46 -5.04
C GLN A 89 8.26 -2.17 -4.67
N GLU A 90 7.66 -1.04 -5.00
CA GLU A 90 8.18 0.29 -4.62
C GLU A 90 8.28 0.43 -3.11
N TRP A 91 7.20 0.09 -2.40
CA TRP A 91 7.19 0.15 -0.94
C TRP A 91 8.28 -0.73 -0.31
N ARG A 92 8.44 -1.98 -0.78
CA ARG A 92 9.52 -2.87 -0.31
C ARG A 92 10.90 -2.27 -0.56
N THR A 93 11.11 -1.69 -1.73
CA THR A 93 12.39 -1.06 -2.11
C THR A 93 12.71 0.11 -1.20
N ILE A 94 11.73 0.96 -0.90
CA ILE A 94 11.88 2.10 0.01
C ILE A 94 12.24 1.61 1.42
N GLN A 95 11.52 0.62 1.95
CA GLN A 95 11.79 0.05 3.27
C GLN A 95 13.19 -0.56 3.35
N GLU A 96 13.57 -1.33 2.33
CA GLU A 96 14.90 -1.93 2.25
C GLU A 96 16.00 -0.87 2.24
N ASN A 97 15.85 0.20 1.45
CA ASN A 97 16.81 1.29 1.38
C ASN A 97 16.94 2.01 2.73
N MET A 98 15.82 2.34 3.37
CA MET A 98 15.83 2.99 4.69
C MET A 98 16.57 2.14 5.73
N LEU A 99 16.31 0.82 5.77
CA LEU A 99 16.97 -0.10 6.68
C LEU A 99 18.47 -0.24 6.36
N ARG A 100 18.83 -0.34 5.08
CA ARG A 100 20.22 -0.41 4.62
C ARG A 100 21.01 0.83 5.06
N GLU A 101 20.45 2.01 4.88
CA GLU A 101 21.07 3.28 5.27
C GLU A 101 21.25 3.38 6.80
N TYR A 102 20.24 2.96 7.57
CA TYR A 102 20.32 2.93 9.02
C TYR A 102 21.44 2.00 9.50
N VAL A 103 21.47 0.76 9.00
CA VAL A 103 22.50 -0.23 9.37
C VAL A 103 23.89 0.27 9.01
N LYS A 104 24.08 0.86 7.83
CA LYS A 104 25.35 1.45 7.41
C LYS A 104 25.79 2.55 8.38
N THR A 105 24.90 3.48 8.69
CA THR A 105 25.20 4.60 9.60
C THR A 105 25.57 4.10 10.99
N ALA A 106 24.86 3.09 11.50
CA ALA A 106 25.17 2.48 12.79
C ALA A 106 26.55 1.81 12.81
N HIS A 107 26.92 1.08 11.75
CA HIS A 107 28.26 0.51 11.61
C HIS A 107 29.34 1.59 11.57
N ASP A 108 29.15 2.66 10.80
CA ASP A 108 30.11 3.75 10.68
C ASP A 108 30.34 4.43 12.04
N VAL A 109 29.28 4.68 12.82
CA VAL A 109 29.36 5.26 14.16
C VAL A 109 30.12 4.35 15.13
N LEU A 110 29.84 3.04 15.10
CA LEU A 110 30.53 2.06 15.94
C LEU A 110 32.01 1.96 15.58
N GLU A 111 32.36 1.96 14.29
CA GLU A 111 33.75 1.94 13.84
C GLU A 111 34.50 3.17 14.32
N VAL A 112 33.92 4.36 14.17
CA VAL A 112 34.49 5.61 14.66
C VAL A 112 34.67 5.57 16.18
N SER A 113 33.69 5.05 16.93
CA SER A 113 33.79 4.95 18.39
C SER A 113 34.87 3.97 18.83
N ASN A 114 34.97 2.81 18.18
CA ASN A 114 36.01 1.82 18.47
C ASN A 114 37.40 2.37 18.16
N ARG A 115 37.54 3.09 17.04
CA ARG A 115 38.80 3.75 16.67
C ARG A 115 39.20 4.81 17.70
N LYS A 116 38.25 5.62 18.18
CA LYS A 116 38.49 6.59 19.26
C LYS A 116 38.93 5.90 20.55
N GLN A 117 38.29 4.80 20.93
CA GLN A 117 38.65 4.05 22.15
C GLN A 117 40.05 3.44 22.05
N LEU A 118 40.44 2.89 20.89
CA LEU A 118 41.79 2.37 20.67
C LEU A 118 42.86 3.46 20.81
N ILE A 119 42.59 4.65 20.28
CA ILE A 119 43.49 5.80 20.43
C ILE A 119 43.63 6.19 21.92
N ILE A 120 42.52 6.29 22.65
CA ILE A 120 42.55 6.63 24.09
C ILE A 120 43.38 5.61 24.87
N ASN A 121 43.20 4.31 24.61
CA ASN A 121 43.94 3.24 25.27
C ASN A 121 45.44 3.20 24.90
N PHE A 122 45.86 3.82 23.79
CA PHE A 122 47.26 3.89 23.39
C PHE A 122 48.02 5.05 24.03
N PHE A 123 47.30 6.10 24.46
CA PHE A 123 47.87 7.31 25.06
C PHE A 123 47.70 7.38 26.60
N ALA A 124 47.16 6.33 27.23
CA ALA A 124 47.04 6.16 28.68
C ALA A 124 48.04 5.10 29.16
#